data_AF-A0A6S7IY71-F1
#
_entry.id   AF-A0A6S7IY71-F1
#
_cell.length_a   1.000
_cell.length_b   1.000
_cell.length_c   1.000
_cell.angle_alpha   90.00
_cell.angle_beta   90.00
_cell.angle_gamma   90.00
#
_symmetry.space_group_name_H-M   'P 1'
#
loop_
_entity.id
_entity.type
_entity.pdbx_description
1 polymer ?
#
loop_
_entity_poly.entity_id
_entity_poly.type
_entity_poly.pdbx_seq_one_letter_code
_entity_poly.pdbx_strand_id
1 'polypeptide(L)'
;MENRLLSIPNEEVIPGTSKLCNYHIIGDDAFPLQKDLMKPLPYKSDDRAKRIYNYRLSRARRVVENAFVDNEDFNHQVILGAWRTDQQLTGLQPTRNRNSACSAKSQRDALKEYFSSALGAVPWQNEMK
;
A
#
# COMPACT_ATOMS: atom_id res chain seq x y z
N MET A 1 4.33 10.80 12.48
CA MET A 1 3.44 11.90 12.07
C MET A 1 2.55 12.15 13.28
N GLU A 2 2.67 13.30 13.96
CA GLU A 2 1.86 13.59 15.16
C GLU A 2 0.80 14.66 14.92
N ASN A 3 0.81 15.28 13.74
CA ASN A 3 -0.26 16.16 13.30
C ASN A 3 -1.04 15.42 12.21
N ARG A 4 -2.31 15.12 12.49
CA ARG A 4 -3.35 14.57 11.58
C ARG A 4 -3.64 15.52 10.41
N LEU A 5 -2.60 15.96 9.69
CA LEU A 5 -2.68 16.85 8.53
C LEU A 5 -3.22 16.11 7.30
N LEU A 6 -2.99 14.79 7.25
CA LEU A 6 -3.68 13.90 6.34
C LEU A 6 -4.89 13.32 7.08
N SER A 7 -6.09 13.50 6.55
CA SER A 7 -7.35 12.95 7.10
C SER A 7 -7.43 11.44 6.91
N ILE A 8 -6.40 10.71 7.36
CA ILE A 8 -6.36 9.25 7.34
C ILE A 8 -7.34 8.73 8.41
N PRO A 9 -8.25 7.81 8.05
CA PRO A 9 -9.16 7.21 9.02
C PRO A 9 -8.43 6.50 10.16
N ASN A 10 -9.12 6.31 11.29
CA ASN A 10 -8.58 5.51 12.39
C ASN A 10 -8.39 4.05 11.99
N GLU A 11 -7.51 3.34 12.71
CA GLU A 11 -7.26 1.92 12.49
C GLU A 11 -8.53 1.07 12.63
N GLU A 12 -8.59 0.01 11.83
CA GLU A 12 -9.70 -0.93 11.78
C GLU A 12 -9.19 -2.36 11.90
N VAL A 13 -10.06 -3.26 12.36
CA VAL A 13 -9.74 -4.67 12.45
C VAL A 13 -9.67 -5.28 11.05
N ILE A 14 -8.61 -6.03 10.76
CA ILE A 14 -8.50 -6.75 9.50
C ILE A 14 -9.66 -7.75 9.41
N PRO A 15 -10.41 -7.79 8.30
CA PRO A 15 -11.59 -8.64 8.17
C PRO A 15 -11.37 -10.09 8.61
N GLY A 16 -12.25 -10.60 9.47
CA GLY A 16 -12.17 -11.97 9.98
C GLY A 16 -11.05 -12.24 11.00
N THR A 17 -10.31 -11.23 11.45
CA THR A 17 -9.26 -11.38 12.48
C THR A 17 -9.54 -10.51 13.70
N SER A 18 -8.67 -10.56 14.72
CA SER A 18 -8.62 -9.62 15.85
C SER A 18 -7.47 -8.60 15.75
N LYS A 19 -6.73 -8.59 14.63
CA LYS A 19 -5.56 -7.73 14.44
C LYS A 19 -5.99 -6.36 13.94
N LEU A 20 -5.59 -5.29 14.65
CA LEU A 20 -5.79 -3.92 14.22
C LEU A 20 -4.78 -3.54 13.14
N CYS A 21 -5.23 -2.81 12.13
CA CYS A 21 -4.43 -2.32 11.02
C CYS A 21 -4.77 -0.85 10.74
N ASN A 22 -3.73 -0.03 10.61
CA ASN A 22 -3.89 1.37 10.24
C ASN A 22 -4.09 1.49 8.72
N TYR A 23 -4.92 2.46 8.32
CA TYR A 23 -4.94 2.92 6.94
C TYR A 23 -3.59 3.54 6.59
N HIS A 24 -3.08 3.26 5.39
CA HIS A 24 -1.73 3.66 4.99
C HIS A 24 -1.65 3.96 3.50
N ILE A 25 -0.70 4.82 3.14
CA ILE A 25 -0.31 5.11 1.77
C ILE A 25 0.56 3.98 1.24
N ILE A 26 0.45 3.69 -0.05
CA ILE A 26 1.28 2.71 -0.74
C ILE A 26 2.43 3.45 -1.42
N GLY A 27 3.66 3.11 -1.02
CA GLY A 27 4.90 3.64 -1.61
C GLY A 27 5.66 2.61 -2.44
N ASP A 28 6.76 3.08 -3.02
CA ASP A 28 7.81 2.24 -3.59
C ASP A 28 8.98 2.06 -2.59
N ASP A 29 10.07 1.45 -3.04
CA ASP A 29 11.22 1.18 -2.17
C ASP A 29 12.10 2.42 -1.90
N ALA A 30 11.89 3.54 -2.63
CA ALA A 30 12.62 4.78 -2.45
C ALA A 30 12.23 5.51 -1.15
N PHE A 31 11.03 5.25 -0.62
CA PHE A 31 10.59 5.79 0.66
C PHE A 31 10.95 4.88 1.85
N PRO A 32 11.19 5.44 3.04
CA PRO A 32 11.34 4.65 4.26
C PRO A 32 9.99 4.05 4.67
N LEU A 33 10.01 2.83 5.22
CA LEU A 33 8.81 2.21 5.79
C LEU A 33 8.34 3.01 7.02
N GLN A 34 7.06 3.39 7.04
CA GLN A 34 6.45 4.13 8.15
C GLN A 34 5.08 3.53 8.52
N LYS A 35 4.52 3.94 9.66
CA LYS A 35 3.20 3.47 10.10
C LYS A 35 2.11 3.78 9.06
N ASP A 36 2.22 4.96 8.46
CA ASP A 36 1.25 5.49 7.49
C ASP A 36 1.71 5.31 6.03
N LEU A 37 2.85 4.63 5.80
CA LEU A 37 3.40 4.38 4.46
C LEU A 37 3.98 2.96 4.37
N MET A 38 3.31 2.10 3.60
CA MET A 38 3.74 0.72 3.34
C MET A 38 4.48 0.61 2.03
N LYS A 39 5.54 -0.20 2.03
CA LYS A 39 6.36 -0.48 0.84
C LYS A 39 6.60 -1.98 0.65
N PRO A 40 7.00 -2.41 -0.56
CA PRO A 40 7.28 -3.80 -0.86
C PRO A 40 8.28 -4.44 0.13
N LEU A 41 8.16 -5.74 0.32
CA LEU A 41 9.17 -6.55 0.98
C LEU A 41 10.34 -6.79 0.02
N PRO A 42 11.60 -6.82 0.51
CA PRO A 42 12.77 -7.06 -0.35
C PRO A 42 12.67 -8.39 -1.10
N TYR A 43 13.04 -8.40 -2.39
CA TYR A 43 12.95 -9.55 -3.30
C TYR A 43 13.97 -10.68 -3.03
N LYS A 44 14.75 -10.63 -1.95
CA LYS A 44 15.89 -11.51 -1.72
C LYS A 44 15.57 -12.92 -1.18
N SER A 45 14.30 -13.33 -1.11
CA SER A 45 13.93 -14.64 -0.56
C SER A 45 12.75 -15.27 -1.28
N ASP A 46 12.80 -16.60 -1.47
CA ASP A 46 11.75 -17.44 -2.08
C ASP A 46 10.52 -17.66 -1.16
N ASP A 47 10.14 -16.63 -0.41
CA ASP A 47 9.01 -16.69 0.50
C ASP A 47 7.71 -16.40 -0.26
N ARG A 48 6.89 -17.45 -0.46
CA ARG A 48 5.56 -17.35 -1.08
C ARG A 48 4.70 -16.27 -0.45
N ALA A 49 4.73 -16.10 0.87
CA ALA A 49 3.94 -15.08 1.55
C ALA A 49 4.39 -13.66 1.16
N LYS A 50 5.70 -13.45 0.97
CA LYS A 50 6.24 -12.18 0.47
C LYS A 50 5.83 -11.92 -0.98
N ARG A 51 5.84 -12.95 -1.83
CA ARG A 51 5.37 -12.84 -3.23
C ARG A 51 3.91 -12.39 -3.28
N ILE A 52 3.04 -13.03 -2.50
CA ILE A 52 1.62 -12.67 -2.41
C ILE A 52 1.46 -11.23 -1.92
N TYR A 53 2.13 -10.85 -0.84
CA TYR A 53 2.09 -9.48 -0.32
C TYR A 53 2.54 -8.44 -1.35
N ASN A 54 3.71 -8.65 -1.97
CA ASN A 54 4.24 -7.73 -2.98
C ASN A 54 3.32 -7.59 -4.19
N TYR A 55 2.73 -8.71 -4.64
CA TYR A 55 1.77 -8.69 -5.74
C TYR A 55 0.49 -7.93 -5.37
N ARG A 56 -0.06 -8.15 -4.17
CA ARG A 56 -1.22 -7.40 -3.65
C ARG A 56 -0.94 -5.90 -3.61
N LEU A 57 0.24 -5.52 -3.11
CA LEU A 57 0.65 -4.12 -3.04
C LEU A 57 0.79 -3.50 -4.43
N SER A 58 1.37 -4.22 -5.39
CA SER A 58 1.48 -3.77 -6.79
C SER A 58 0.12 -3.67 -7.48
N ARG A 59 -0.81 -4.60 -7.23
CA ARG A 59 -2.18 -4.52 -7.73
C ARG A 59 -2.90 -3.28 -7.21
N ALA A 60 -2.77 -2.99 -5.92
CA ALA A 60 -3.36 -1.79 -5.33
C ALA A 60 -2.79 -0.51 -5.97
N ARG A 61 -1.48 -0.43 -6.19
CA ARG A 61 -0.85 0.69 -6.92
C ARG A 61 -1.42 0.85 -8.33
N ARG A 62 -1.51 -0.24 -9.10
CA ARG A 62 -2.06 -0.22 -10.47
C ARG A 62 -3.51 0.26 -10.53
N VAL A 63 -4.33 -0.07 -9.53
CA VAL A 63 -5.71 0.44 -9.44
C VAL A 63 -5.71 1.96 -9.27
N VAL A 64 -4.83 2.50 -8.43
CA VAL A 64 -4.69 3.96 -8.25
C VAL A 64 -4.16 4.61 -9.53
N GLU A 65 -3.12 4.06 -10.15
CA GLU A 65 -2.55 4.58 -11.41
C GLU A 65 -3.60 4.65 -12.52
N ASN A 66 -4.35 3.56 -12.72
CA ASN A 66 -5.39 3.49 -13.75
C ASN A 66 -6.58 4.44 -13.48
N ALA A 67 -6.87 4.75 -12.22
CA ALA A 67 -8.01 5.60 -11.85
C ALA A 67 -7.65 7.09 -11.84
N PHE A 68 -6.41 7.43 -11.49
CA PHE A 68 -6.03 8.81 -11.19
C PHE A 68 -5.04 9.43 -12.17
N VAL A 69 -4.16 8.66 -12.81
CA VAL A 69 -3.09 9.17 -13.69
C VAL A 69 -3.57 9.26 -15.14
N ASP A 70 -2.86 10.02 -15.96
CA ASP A 70 -3.08 10.05 -17.40
C ASP A 70 -2.87 8.70 -18.03
N ASN A 71 -3.70 8.42 -19.02
CA ASN A 71 -3.57 7.24 -19.86
C ASN A 71 -3.55 7.67 -21.33
N GLU A 72 -3.02 6.82 -22.20
CA GLU A 72 -3.10 7.02 -23.65
C GLU A 72 -4.08 6.00 -24.24
N ASP A 73 -4.93 6.44 -25.16
CA ASP A 73 -5.78 5.53 -25.94
C ASP A 73 -5.01 4.87 -27.09
N PHE A 74 -5.66 3.95 -27.81
CA PHE A 74 -5.06 3.26 -28.96
C PHE A 74 -4.71 4.18 -30.14
N ASN A 75 -5.16 5.43 -30.12
CA ASN A 75 -4.88 6.45 -31.12
C ASN A 75 -3.79 7.43 -30.65
N HIS A 76 -3.09 7.12 -29.55
CA HIS A 76 -2.09 7.98 -28.92
C HIS A 76 -2.65 9.32 -28.41
N GLN A 77 -3.95 9.38 -28.10
CA GLN A 77 -4.56 10.54 -27.49
C GLN A 77 -4.49 10.42 -25.97
N VAL A 78 -4.09 11.52 -25.32
CA VAL A 78 -4.01 11.59 -23.86
C VAL A 78 -5.42 11.65 -23.26
N ILE A 79 -5.79 10.61 -22.52
CA ILE A 79 -6.93 10.58 -21.61
C ILE A 79 -6.47 11.24 -20.30
N LEU A 80 -7.06 12.39 -19.98
CA LEU A 80 -6.71 13.15 -18.78
C LEU A 80 -7.16 12.41 -17.53
N GLY A 81 -6.23 12.13 -16.62
CA GLY A 81 -6.51 11.54 -15.33
C GLY A 81 -7.09 12.54 -14.32
N ALA A 82 -7.77 12.00 -13.31
CA ALA A 82 -8.42 12.78 -12.24
C ALA A 82 -7.44 13.65 -11.42
N TRP A 83 -6.13 13.33 -11.45
CA TRP A 83 -5.08 14.11 -10.78
C TRP A 83 -5.03 15.59 -11.23
N ARG A 84 -5.56 15.93 -12.41
CA ARG A 84 -5.61 17.32 -12.89
C ARG A 84 -6.73 18.16 -12.29
N THR A 85 -7.79 17.53 -11.79
CA THR A 85 -8.98 18.21 -11.26
C THR A 85 -9.04 18.20 -9.74
N ASP A 86 -8.29 17.32 -9.09
CA ASP A 86 -8.27 17.21 -7.63
C ASP A 86 -7.46 18.32 -6.95
N GLN A 87 -7.83 18.59 -5.70
CA GLN A 87 -7.26 19.61 -4.83
C GLN A 87 -5.73 19.47 -4.69
N GLN A 88 -4.99 20.59 -4.74
CA GLN A 88 -3.52 20.60 -4.59
C GLN A 88 -3.08 19.82 -3.35
N LEU A 89 -2.25 18.78 -3.55
CA LEU A 89 -1.59 18.06 -2.48
C LEU A 89 -0.65 19.00 -1.71
N THR A 90 -0.93 19.24 -0.43
CA THR A 90 -0.01 19.98 0.46
C THR A 90 1.24 19.14 0.74
N GLY A 91 2.41 19.77 0.74
CA GLY A 91 3.69 19.08 0.96
C GLY A 91 3.73 18.27 2.26
N LEU A 92 4.29 17.05 2.18
CA LEU A 92 4.50 16.18 3.33
C LEU A 92 5.52 16.81 4.30
N GLN A 93 5.16 16.90 5.58
CA GLN A 93 6.04 17.46 6.62
C GLN A 93 7.17 16.46 6.97
N PRO A 94 8.42 16.93 7.22
CA PRO A 94 9.53 16.07 7.61
C PRO A 94 9.26 15.31 8.91
N THR A 95 9.43 13.99 8.91
CA THR A 95 9.19 13.15 10.10
C THR A 95 10.43 13.03 10.98
N ARG A 96 10.29 13.25 12.31
CA ARG A 96 11.38 13.11 13.31
C ARG A 96 11.39 11.79 14.10
N ASN A 97 10.47 10.85 13.87
CA ASN A 97 10.27 9.72 14.78
C ASN A 97 11.09 8.48 14.39
N ARG A 98 11.94 7.99 15.31
CA ARG A 98 12.84 6.84 15.11
C ARG A 98 12.19 5.49 15.44
N ASN A 99 11.04 5.47 16.13
CA ASN A 99 10.38 4.25 16.61
C ASN A 99 9.26 3.72 15.67
N SER A 100 8.99 4.39 14.55
CA SER A 100 7.98 3.96 13.56
C SER A 100 8.31 2.64 12.88
N ALA A 101 9.59 2.26 12.83
CA ALA A 101 10.02 1.09 12.08
C ALA A 101 9.52 -0.23 12.69
N CYS A 102 9.36 -0.34 14.02
CA CYS A 102 8.92 -1.59 14.65
C CYS A 102 7.42 -1.83 14.40
N SER A 103 6.57 -0.86 14.73
CA SER A 103 5.12 -0.96 14.50
C SER A 103 4.77 -1.10 13.02
N ALA A 104 5.46 -0.37 12.14
CA ALA A 104 5.25 -0.49 10.69
C ALA A 104 5.67 -1.87 10.16
N LYS A 105 6.75 -2.46 10.68
CA LYS A 105 7.14 -3.84 10.34
C LYS A 105 6.08 -4.83 10.82
N SER A 106 5.64 -4.73 12.07
CA SER A 106 4.60 -5.60 12.63
C SER A 106 3.30 -5.54 11.83
N GLN A 107 2.88 -4.33 11.42
CA GLN A 107 1.70 -4.15 10.59
C GLN A 107 1.87 -4.79 9.19
N ARG A 108 3.02 -4.58 8.55
CA ARG A 108 3.33 -5.21 7.27
C ARG A 108 3.36 -6.73 7.35
N ASP A 109 3.93 -7.27 8.43
CA ASP A 109 3.98 -8.70 8.67
C ASP A 109 2.58 -9.28 8.96
N ALA A 110 1.74 -8.56 9.70
CA ALA A 110 0.35 -8.93 9.93
C ALA A 110 -0.45 -9.01 8.62
N LEU A 111 -0.29 -8.03 7.72
CA LEU A 111 -0.91 -8.04 6.40
C LEU A 111 -0.38 -9.19 5.52
N LYS A 112 0.92 -9.42 5.53
CA LYS A 112 1.57 -10.53 4.81
C LYS A 112 1.01 -11.88 5.25
N GLU A 113 0.89 -12.09 6.56
CA GLU A 113 0.31 -13.29 7.15
C GLU A 113 -1.17 -13.43 6.78
N TYR A 114 -1.94 -12.34 6.90
CA TYR A 114 -3.36 -12.31 6.54
C TYR A 114 -3.60 -12.70 5.08
N PHE A 115 -2.90 -12.09 4.12
CA PHE A 115 -3.06 -12.41 2.70
C PHE A 115 -2.65 -13.85 2.35
N SER A 116 -1.80 -14.45 3.17
CA SER A 116 -1.35 -15.84 3.00
C SER A 116 -2.26 -16.84 3.72
N SER A 117 -3.10 -16.37 4.64
CA SER A 117 -4.07 -17.17 5.39
C SER A 117 -5.31 -17.50 4.55
N ALA A 118 -6.11 -18.46 5.00
CA ALA A 118 -7.38 -18.80 4.36
C ALA A 118 -8.38 -17.63 4.31
N LEU A 119 -8.34 -16.72 5.29
CA LEU A 119 -9.27 -15.58 5.39
C LEU A 119 -8.95 -14.49 4.36
N GLY A 120 -7.67 -14.21 4.15
CA GLY A 120 -7.21 -13.19 3.19
C GLY A 120 -6.93 -13.74 1.79
N ALA A 121 -7.05 -15.05 1.60
CA ALA A 121 -6.74 -15.71 0.34
C ALA A 121 -7.70 -15.31 -0.79
N VAL A 122 -7.17 -15.22 -2.00
CA VAL A 122 -7.97 -15.04 -3.24
C VAL A 122 -7.68 -16.15 -4.23
N PRO A 123 -8.64 -16.55 -5.08
CA PRO A 123 -8.49 -17.70 -5.97
C PRO A 123 -7.23 -17.65 -6.86
N TRP A 124 -6.93 -16.48 -7.42
CA TRP A 124 -5.84 -16.29 -8.38
C TRP A 124 -4.44 -16.23 -7.76
N GLN A 125 -4.29 -16.19 -6.43
CA GLN A 125 -2.97 -15.95 -5.82
C GLN A 125 -1.99 -17.12 -5.91
N ASN A 126 -2.50 -18.31 -6.24
CA ASN A 126 -1.69 -19.51 -6.45
C ASN A 126 -1.24 -19.69 -7.91
N GLU A 127 -1.81 -18.90 -8.81
CA GLU A 127 -1.54 -18.93 -10.25
C GLU A 127 -0.54 -17.86 -10.67
N MET A 128 0.03 -17.12 -9.70
CA MET A 128 1.10 -16.16 -9.95
C MET A 128 2.34 -16.90 -10.46
N LYS A 129 2.54 -16.86 -11.79
CA LYS A 129 3.78 -17.32 -12.43
C LYS A 129 4.94 -16.44 -11.97
#